data_AF-A0A4Y2VN52-F1
#
_entry.id   AF-A0A4Y2VN52-F1
#
_cell.length_a   1.000
_cell.length_b   1.000
_cell.length_c   1.000
_cell.angle_alpha   90.00
_cell.angle_beta   90.00
_cell.angle_gamma   90.00
#
_symmetry.space_group_name_H-M   'P 1'
#
loop_
_entity.id
_entity.type
_entity.pdbx_description
1 polymer ?
#
loop_
_entity_poly.entity_id
_entity_poly.type
_entity_poly.pdbx_seq_one_letter_code
_entity_poly.pdbx_strand_id
1 'polypeptide(L)'
;MLSRIVTGDETWVSHVTPESKQQSMEWRHTYSPVRVKDRQTLSQRKIMASVFRDRHGVLLVDFMQLGTTINAVAYGQTLRKLRRAIQNKRRGMLTE
;
A
#
# COMPACT_ATOMS: atom_id res chain seq x y z
N MET A 1 26.54 -6.93 9.43
CA MET A 1 26.16 -5.50 9.57
C MET A 1 24.82 -5.20 8.91
N LEU A 2 24.58 -5.60 7.66
CA LEU A 2 23.33 -5.34 6.93
C LEU A 2 22.07 -6.02 7.52
N SER A 3 22.24 -6.99 8.42
CA SER A 3 21.11 -7.76 8.96
C SER A 3 20.21 -6.99 9.92
N ARG A 4 20.64 -5.82 10.40
CA ARG A 4 19.87 -4.96 11.31
C ARG A 4 19.08 -3.85 10.58
N ILE A 5 19.20 -3.76 9.26
CA ILE A 5 18.53 -2.72 8.49
C ILE A 5 17.06 -3.07 8.34
N VAL A 6 16.21 -2.13 8.73
CA VAL A 6 14.79 -2.11 8.41
C VAL A 6 14.57 -1.02 7.37
N THR A 7 13.88 -1.36 6.29
CA THR A 7 13.45 -0.39 5.26
C THR A 7 11.94 -0.29 5.30
N GLY A 8 11.42 0.90 5.01
CA GLY A 8 10.00 1.12 4.83
C GLY A 8 9.73 2.07 3.70
N ASP A 9 8.54 1.95 3.12
CA ASP A 9 8.05 2.80 2.03
C ASP A 9 6.52 2.95 2.14
N GLU A 10 6.01 4.02 1.54
CA GLU A 10 4.60 4.37 1.50
C GLU A 10 4.02 4.19 0.11
N THR A 11 2.92 3.43 0.00
CA THR A 11 2.27 3.17 -1.28
C THR A 11 0.76 3.43 -1.24
N TRP A 12 0.21 3.87 -2.37
CA TRP A 12 -1.23 4.03 -2.53
C TRP A 12 -1.87 2.73 -3.00
N VAL A 13 -2.74 2.16 -2.17
CA VAL A 13 -3.51 0.95 -2.48
C VAL A 13 -4.92 1.36 -2.89
N SER A 14 -5.34 0.96 -4.09
CA SER A 14 -6.72 1.19 -4.56
C SER A 14 -7.63 0.05 -4.12
N HIS A 15 -8.85 0.38 -3.69
CA HIS A 15 -9.91 -0.61 -3.44
C HIS A 15 -10.50 -1.19 -4.72
N VAL A 16 -10.31 -0.51 -5.86
CA VAL A 16 -10.85 -0.93 -7.15
C VAL A 16 -9.68 -1.31 -8.02
N THR A 17 -9.69 -2.53 -8.54
CA THR A 17 -8.82 -2.91 -9.64
C THR A 17 -9.51 -2.46 -10.92
N PRO A 18 -9.07 -1.38 -11.58
CA PRO A 18 -9.65 -1.01 -12.87
C PRO A 18 -9.39 -2.14 -13.85
N GLU A 19 -10.41 -2.49 -14.62
CA GLU A 19 -10.27 -3.47 -15.68
C GLU A 19 -9.22 -2.99 -16.70
N SER A 20 -8.22 -3.84 -16.97
CA SER A 20 -7.18 -3.52 -17.94
C SER A 20 -7.78 -3.39 -19.34
N LYS A 21 -7.07 -2.72 -20.26
CA LYS A 21 -7.50 -2.66 -21.67
C LYS A 21 -7.74 -4.06 -22.24
N GLN A 22 -6.86 -5.00 -21.92
CA GLN A 22 -6.96 -6.38 -22.38
C GLN A 22 -8.18 -7.11 -21.80
N GLN A 23 -8.45 -6.93 -20.51
CA GLN A 23 -9.61 -7.55 -19.86
C GLN A 23 -10.93 -7.02 -20.43
N SER A 24 -10.98 -5.72 -20.76
CA SER A 24 -12.17 -5.09 -21.33
C SER A 24 -12.39 -5.35 -22.83
N MET A 25 -11.53 -6.15 -23.47
CA MET A 25 -11.68 -6.45 -24.89
C MET A 25 -12.84 -7.43 -25.08
N GLU A 26 -13.95 -6.92 -25.58
CA GLU A 26 -15.08 -7.73 -26.03
C GLU A 26 -15.06 -7.82 -27.55
N TRP A 27 -15.27 -9.03 -28.09
CA TRP A 27 -15.48 -9.21 -29.52
C TRP A 27 -16.82 -8.62 -29.94
N ARG A 28 -16.81 -7.71 -30.92
CA ARG A 28 -18.02 -7.03 -31.42
C ARG A 28 -18.03 -6.98 -32.95
N HIS A 29 -19.22 -6.76 -33.51
CA HIS A 29 -19.41 -6.60 -34.94
C HIS A 29 -18.92 -5.22 -35.41
N THR A 30 -18.43 -5.11 -36.65
CA THR A 30 -17.79 -3.89 -37.20
C THR A 30 -18.68 -2.64 -37.14
N TYR A 31 -20.00 -2.82 -37.12
CA TYR A 31 -20.99 -1.74 -37.09
C TYR A 31 -21.57 -1.46 -35.69
N SER A 32 -21.06 -2.11 -34.65
CA SER A 32 -21.53 -1.88 -33.28
C SER A 32 -21.03 -0.53 -32.74
N PRO A 33 -21.86 0.21 -31.97
CA PRO A 33 -21.42 1.45 -31.34
C PRO A 33 -20.26 1.19 -30.37
N VAL A 34 -19.26 2.07 -30.42
CA VAL A 34 -18.10 2.02 -29.54
C VAL A 34 -18.55 2.29 -28.11
N ARG A 35 -18.23 1.38 -27.19
CA ARG A 35 -18.45 1.63 -25.77
C ARG A 35 -17.52 2.75 -25.30
N VAL A 36 -18.09 3.85 -24.84
CA VAL A 36 -17.36 4.85 -24.07
C VAL A 36 -17.09 4.23 -22.70
N LYS A 37 -15.82 3.97 -22.39
CA LYS A 37 -15.45 3.56 -21.04
C LYS A 37 -15.71 4.73 -20.11
N ASP A 38 -16.50 4.48 -19.07
CA ASP A 38 -16.61 5.45 -17.99
C ASP A 38 -15.22 5.61 -17.33
N ARG A 39 -14.76 6.85 -17.23
CA ARG A 39 -13.41 7.15 -16.77
C ARG A 39 -13.44 7.03 -15.25
N GLN A 40 -13.24 5.82 -14.73
CA GLN A 40 -13.22 5.61 -13.28
C GLN A 40 -12.20 6.52 -12.63
N THR A 41 -12.71 7.44 -11.81
CA THR A 41 -11.91 8.34 -10.97
C THR A 41 -11.29 7.52 -9.84
N LEU A 42 -10.14 6.90 -10.13
CA LEU A 42 -9.42 6.02 -9.20
C LEU A 42 -9.05 6.69 -7.87
N SER A 43 -9.09 8.03 -7.78
CA SER A 43 -8.69 8.78 -6.60
C SER A 43 -9.69 8.71 -5.43
N GLN A 44 -10.97 8.40 -5.66
CA GLN A 44 -11.98 8.46 -4.60
C GLN A 44 -11.90 7.32 -3.57
N ARG A 45 -11.14 6.26 -3.85
CA ARG A 45 -11.01 5.08 -2.98
C ARG A 45 -9.58 4.53 -2.95
N LYS A 46 -8.60 5.40 -2.69
CA LYS A 46 -7.22 4.98 -2.40
C LYS A 46 -6.92 5.16 -0.92
N ILE A 47 -6.37 4.13 -0.30
CA ILE A 47 -5.80 4.20 1.04
C ILE A 47 -4.28 4.19 0.94
N MET A 48 -3.60 4.87 1.86
CA MET A 48 -2.15 4.81 1.94
C MET A 48 -1.75 3.67 2.88
N ALA A 49 -0.75 2.89 2.46
CA ALA A 49 -0.18 1.82 3.25
C ALA A 49 1.31 2.09 3.47
N SER A 50 1.74 2.06 4.74
CA SER A 50 3.14 2.06 5.12
C SER A 50 3.61 0.63 5.35
N VAL A 51 4.61 0.19 4.60
CA VAL A 51 5.14 -1.18 4.66
C VAL A 51 6.56 -1.15 5.16
N PHE A 52 6.85 -1.88 6.24
CA PHE A 52 8.20 -2.05 6.78
C PHE A 52 8.64 -3.49 6.67
N ARG A 53 9.88 -3.70 6.21
CA ARG A 53 10.49 -5.03 6.07
C ARG A 53 11.96 -5.02 6.44
N ASP A 54 12.44 -6.19 6.81
CA ASP A 54 13.85 -6.48 6.96
C ASP A 54 14.26 -7.64 6.02
N ARG A 55 15.49 -8.13 6.18
CA ARG A 55 15.97 -9.30 5.42
C ARG A 55 15.16 -10.58 5.66
N HIS A 56 14.45 -10.66 6.79
CA HIS A 56 13.69 -11.83 7.22
C HIS A 56 12.21 -11.73 6.85
N GLY A 57 11.76 -10.61 6.29
CA GLY A 57 10.41 -10.43 5.76
C GLY A 57 9.71 -9.18 6.29
N VAL A 58 8.38 -9.18 6.20
CA VAL A 58 7.54 -8.03 6.56
C VAL A 58 7.37 -7.93 8.07
N LEU A 59 7.66 -6.76 8.62
CA LEU A 59 7.53 -6.45 10.04
C LEU A 59 6.16 -5.86 10.34
N LEU A 60 5.76 -4.83 9.59
CA LEU A 60 4.52 -4.08 9.77
C LEU A 60 3.96 -3.66 8.42
N VAL A 61 2.64 -3.77 8.28
CA VAL A 61 1.86 -3.08 7.26
C VAL A 61 0.80 -2.29 8.01
N ASP A 62 0.84 -0.97 7.90
CA ASP A 62 -0.14 -0.07 8.54
C ASP A 62 -0.94 0.62 7.46
N PHE A 63 -2.26 0.46 7.50
CA PHE A 63 -3.18 1.10 6.57
C PHE A 63 -3.72 2.37 7.22
N MET A 64 -3.51 3.51 6.57
CA MET A 64 -4.09 4.76 7.01
C MET A 64 -5.58 4.80 6.68
N GLN A 65 -6.35 5.45 7.56
CA GLN A 65 -7.76 5.68 7.31
C GLN A 65 -7.95 6.54 6.05
N LEU A 66 -9.05 6.30 5.35
CA LEU A 66 -9.39 7.04 4.14
C LEU A 66 -9.58 8.54 4.50
N GLY A 67 -8.96 9.42 3.73
CA GLY A 67 -9.07 10.88 3.92
C GLY A 67 -8.14 11.47 5.00
N THR A 68 -7.25 10.67 5.60
CA THR A 68 -6.19 11.21 6.47
C THR A 68 -4.89 11.45 5.68
N THR A 69 -4.26 12.59 5.90
CA THR A 69 -2.93 12.92 5.35
C THR A 69 -1.84 12.39 6.27
N ILE A 70 -0.70 11.91 5.73
CA ILE A 70 0.51 11.67 6.55
C ILE A 70 0.94 13.02 7.13
N ASN A 71 0.64 13.21 8.41
CA ASN A 71 1.25 14.24 9.22
C ASN A 71 2.26 13.59 10.18
N ALA A 72 3.10 14.42 10.79
CA ALA A 72 4.16 13.94 11.69
C ALA A 72 3.61 13.13 12.88
N VAL A 73 2.40 13.46 13.37
CA VAL A 73 1.78 12.78 14.51
C VAL A 73 1.35 11.36 14.14
N ALA A 74 0.65 11.21 13.02
CA ALA A 74 0.21 9.91 12.50
C ALA A 74 1.43 9.02 12.20
N TYR A 75 2.43 9.57 11.52
CA TYR A 75 3.66 8.82 11.23
C TYR A 75 4.41 8.41 12.51
N GLY A 76 4.47 9.30 13.51
CA GLY A 76 5.05 8.97 14.82
C GLY A 76 4.33 7.81 15.52
N GLN A 77 3.01 7.67 15.35
CA GLN A 77 2.26 6.52 15.86
C GLN A 77 2.63 5.23 15.11
N THR A 78 2.76 5.28 13.78
CA THR A 78 3.21 4.14 12.96
C THR A 78 4.61 3.69 13.36
N LEU A 79 5.54 4.60 13.61
CA LEU A 79 6.89 4.26 14.10
C LEU A 79 6.88 3.62 15.49
N ARG A 80 5.97 4.04 16.39
CA ARG A 80 5.77 3.36 17.69
C ARG A 80 5.26 1.93 17.51
N LYS A 81 4.33 1.70 16.58
CA LYS A 81 3.88 0.35 16.20
C LYS A 81 5.04 -0.47 15.62
N LEU A 82 5.87 0.13 14.76
CA LEU A 82 7.04 -0.53 14.16
C LEU A 82 8.03 -0.97 15.23
N ARG A 83 8.37 -0.11 16.20
CA ARG A 83 9.26 -0.46 17.31
C ARG A 83 8.75 -1.71 18.04
N ARG A 84 7.46 -1.76 18.38
CA ARG A 84 6.84 -2.94 19.01
C ARG A 84 6.90 -4.17 18.10
N ALA A 85 6.65 -4.02 16.80
CA ALA A 85 6.72 -5.11 15.84
C ALA A 85 8.14 -5.72 15.75
N ILE A 86 9.19 -4.87 15.77
CA ILE A 86 10.58 -5.34 15.80
C ILE A 86 10.86 -6.08 17.12
N GLN A 87 10.46 -5.54 18.27
CA GLN A 87 10.64 -6.21 19.57
C GLN A 87 10.00 -7.60 19.60
N ASN A 88 8.79 -7.72 19.04
CA ASN A 88 8.04 -8.97 19.05
C ASN A 88 8.56 -9.99 18.02
N LYS A 89 8.83 -9.55 16.79
CA LYS A 89 9.19 -10.43 15.66
C LYS A 89 10.68 -10.68 15.50
N ARG A 90 11.54 -9.83 16.09
CA ARG A 90 13.00 -9.79 15.93
C ARG A 90 13.70 -9.50 17.27
N ARG A 91 13.44 -10.36 18.26
CA ARG A 91 14.02 -10.25 19.61
C ARG A 91 15.55 -10.12 19.54
N GLY A 92 16.11 -9.20 20.33
CA GLY A 92 17.56 -8.95 20.40
C GLY A 92 18.15 -8.16 19.22
N MET A 93 17.35 -7.75 18.23
CA MET A 93 17.83 -6.91 17.11
C MET A 93 17.67 -5.40 17.36
N LEU A 94 16.86 -5.02 18.35
CA LEU A 94 16.79 -3.66 18.88
C LEU A 94 17.85 -3.51 19.98
N THR A 95 18.92 -2.80 19.66
CA THR A 95 19.83 -2.22 20.67
C THR A 95 19.29 -0.84 21.06
N GLU A 96 19.47 -0.46 22.33
CA GLU A 96 18.98 0.80 22.92
C GLU A 96 19.47 2.05 22.17
#